data_AF-E7C625-F1
#
_entry.id   AF-E7C625-F1
#
_cell.length_a   1.000
_cell.length_b   1.000
_cell.length_c   1.000
_cell.angle_alpha   90.00
_cell.angle_beta   90.00
_cell.angle_gamma   90.00
#
_symmetry.space_group_name_H-M   'P 1'
#
loop_
_entity.id
_entity.type
_entity.pdbx_description
1 polymer ?
#
loop_
_entity_poly.entity_id
_entity_poly.type
_entity_poly.pdbx_seq_one_letter_code
_entity_poly.pdbx_strand_id
1 'polypeptide(L)'
;MGSLSGSAVANAVTTGSFTIPMMRNAGFERHIAGGITAAAASGGALVPPVMGAGAYMMLELVQPQVRFIDIAKAAVIPAVLYYLSIFMIVHFYSRRIGSRPVSKEQARPVSKYQGLVFLLALATLVLLLVMGFTAFKAVSAALVVILVLAVAGPQLDISRSTRKIALGAFGIAVLIHQLAFAESPAVPSFASWLESFTNSSLIGMFVLLLFGVANRELRKPVLKALESSAKNGVALIAAAACVGIIIGIVQSTGIATDFSAVIKGVVESSLLLALIGIMFCSIILGMGVPSVVCYLLMATLMGSLLEEMGVQPLAAHLFIFYFGMMSMVTPPVALAAYASASLAESRIMQTAMASFRFALVGFTLPFMFVYRPALLLLVPRDMTNRGTARATANKSLDLTDVNSLIDLSIACGTALLGIYALAAAIAGFMRARLSMLLRTILLITAALLLVPDITLNIVGGLLFVGAVAYHKVTVGKERASETANDETGEEGTSGEDDEADEENDDEASD
;
A
#
# COMPACT_ATOMS: atom_id res chain seq x y z
N MET A 1 -7.86 -5.44 1.55
CA MET A 1 -7.14 -6.72 1.36
C MET A 1 -5.64 -6.54 1.55
N GLY A 2 -4.97 -5.69 0.75
CA GLY A 2 -3.52 -5.53 0.80
C GLY A 2 -2.92 -5.15 2.16
N SER A 3 -3.53 -4.19 2.86
CA SER A 3 -3.12 -3.82 4.23
C SER A 3 -3.09 -5.00 5.19
N LEU A 4 -4.00 -5.97 5.03
CA LEU A 4 -4.20 -7.08 5.95
C LEU A 4 -3.24 -8.23 5.69
N SER A 5 -3.03 -8.54 4.41
CA SER A 5 -2.15 -9.64 4.03
C SER A 5 -0.68 -9.27 4.19
N GLY A 6 -0.33 -7.98 4.07
CA GLY A 6 1.05 -7.51 4.12
C GLY A 6 1.97 -8.07 3.02
N SER A 7 1.42 -8.82 2.05
CA SER A 7 2.12 -9.50 0.97
C SER A 7 1.59 -9.04 -0.38
N ALA A 8 2.47 -8.43 -1.17
CA ALA A 8 2.14 -7.94 -2.51
C ALA A 8 1.66 -9.08 -3.43
N VAL A 9 2.34 -10.24 -3.38
CA VAL A 9 2.04 -11.39 -4.24
C VAL A 9 0.72 -12.04 -3.83
N ALA A 10 0.52 -12.30 -2.54
CA ALA A 10 -0.73 -12.90 -2.06
C ALA A 10 -1.94 -11.99 -2.35
N ASN A 11 -1.75 -10.68 -2.20
CA ASN A 11 -2.78 -9.70 -2.52
C ASN A 11 -3.06 -9.64 -4.04
N ALA A 12 -2.03 -9.69 -4.89
CA ALA A 12 -2.20 -9.76 -6.34
C ALA A 12 -2.96 -11.02 -6.77
N VAL A 13 -2.65 -12.19 -6.20
CA VAL A 13 -3.35 -13.44 -6.51
C VAL A 13 -4.81 -13.39 -6.07
N THR A 14 -5.06 -12.95 -4.84
CA THR A 14 -6.41 -12.96 -4.26
C THR A 14 -7.30 -11.89 -4.90
N THR A 15 -6.86 -10.62 -4.93
CA THR A 15 -7.64 -9.53 -5.53
C THR A 15 -7.66 -9.57 -7.04
N GLY A 16 -6.59 -10.04 -7.68
CA GLY A 16 -6.51 -10.17 -9.14
C GLY A 16 -7.55 -11.14 -9.70
N SER A 17 -7.91 -12.19 -8.95
CA SER A 17 -8.87 -13.20 -9.40
C SER A 17 -10.24 -12.64 -9.80
N PHE A 18 -10.66 -11.51 -9.23
CA PHE A 18 -11.91 -10.83 -9.58
C PHE A 18 -11.70 -9.43 -10.17
N THR A 19 -10.65 -8.70 -9.80
CA THR A 19 -10.40 -7.35 -10.33
C THR A 19 -9.92 -7.37 -11.79
N ILE A 20 -9.10 -8.35 -12.19
CA ILE A 20 -8.57 -8.45 -13.55
C ILE A 20 -9.70 -8.75 -14.55
N PRO A 21 -10.57 -9.77 -14.34
CA PRO A 21 -11.73 -10.00 -15.20
C PRO A 21 -12.64 -8.78 -15.30
N MET A 22 -12.92 -8.12 -14.16
CA MET A 22 -13.76 -6.91 -14.13
C MET A 22 -13.18 -5.76 -14.98
N MET A 23 -11.87 -5.48 -14.85
CA MET A 23 -11.21 -4.45 -15.67
C MET A 23 -11.20 -4.82 -17.16
N ARG A 24 -10.97 -6.10 -17.48
CA ARG A 24 -11.03 -6.59 -18.87
C ARG A 24 -12.42 -6.42 -19.48
N ASN A 25 -13.48 -6.72 -18.73
CA ASN A 25 -14.86 -6.51 -19.15
C ASN A 25 -15.19 -5.02 -19.36
N ALA A 26 -14.54 -4.13 -18.61
CA ALA A 26 -14.64 -2.67 -18.81
C ALA A 26 -13.85 -2.15 -20.03
N GLY A 27 -13.02 -2.99 -20.67
CA GLY A 27 -12.25 -2.65 -21.87
C GLY A 27 -10.74 -2.44 -21.65
N PHE A 28 -10.21 -2.70 -20.45
CA PHE A 28 -8.76 -2.59 -20.21
C PHE A 28 -8.00 -3.75 -20.86
N GLU A 29 -6.84 -3.45 -21.45
CA GLU A 29 -5.94 -4.47 -21.98
C GLU A 29 -5.42 -5.39 -20.87
N ARG A 30 -5.15 -6.66 -21.21
CA ARG A 30 -4.73 -7.70 -20.25
C ARG A 30 -3.54 -7.28 -19.39
N HIS A 31 -2.47 -6.80 -20.01
CA HIS A 31 -1.24 -6.40 -19.32
C HIS A 31 -1.44 -5.13 -18.46
N ILE A 32 -2.36 -4.24 -18.85
CA ILE A 32 -2.71 -3.04 -18.07
C ILE A 32 -3.53 -3.44 -16.85
N ALA A 33 -4.54 -4.29 -17.01
CA ALA A 33 -5.33 -4.82 -15.89
C ALA A 33 -4.42 -5.53 -14.88
N GLY A 34 -3.53 -6.42 -15.35
CA GLY A 34 -2.54 -7.06 -14.49
C GLY A 34 -1.57 -6.06 -13.83
N GLY A 35 -1.15 -5.02 -14.55
CA GLY A 35 -0.25 -3.99 -14.04
C GLY A 35 -0.88 -3.14 -12.94
N ILE A 36 -2.14 -2.72 -13.12
CA ILE A 36 -2.92 -1.98 -12.11
C ILE A 36 -3.07 -2.82 -10.85
N THR A 37 -3.45 -4.10 -11.00
CA THR A 37 -3.57 -5.03 -9.88
C THR A 37 -2.24 -5.18 -9.14
N ALA A 38 -1.12 -5.35 -9.85
CA ALA A 38 0.20 -5.49 -9.23
C ALA A 38 0.66 -4.22 -8.48
N ALA A 39 0.42 -3.03 -9.06
CA ALA A 39 0.74 -1.74 -8.45
C ALA A 39 -0.09 -1.51 -7.18
N ALA A 40 -1.40 -1.71 -7.25
CA ALA A 40 -2.29 -1.63 -6.10
C ALA A 40 -1.93 -2.68 -5.06
N ALA A 41 -1.57 -3.89 -5.49
CA ALA A 41 -1.28 -4.98 -4.58
C ALA A 41 -0.05 -4.72 -3.72
N SER A 42 1.00 -4.18 -4.32
CA SER A 42 2.29 -3.90 -3.67
C SER A 42 2.21 -2.77 -2.66
N GLY A 43 1.44 -1.72 -2.97
CA GLY A 43 1.19 -0.65 -2.01
C GLY A 43 0.42 -1.09 -0.77
N GLY A 44 -0.27 -2.23 -0.81
CA GLY A 44 -1.02 -2.79 0.31
C GLY A 44 -0.19 -2.90 1.60
N ALA A 45 1.06 -3.32 1.50
CA ALA A 45 1.96 -3.46 2.64
C ALA A 45 2.37 -2.11 3.28
N LEU A 46 2.12 -0.99 2.61
CA LEU A 46 2.44 0.35 3.10
C LEU A 46 1.27 0.98 3.85
N VAL A 47 0.07 0.38 3.78
CA VAL A 47 -1.16 0.98 4.30
C VAL A 47 -1.51 0.45 5.70
N PRO A 48 -1.73 1.32 6.69
CA PRO A 48 -2.36 0.96 7.97
C PRO A 48 -3.73 0.28 7.77
N PRO A 49 -4.21 -0.58 8.69
CA PRO A 49 -3.78 -0.69 10.08
C PRO A 49 -2.88 -1.90 10.40
N VAL A 50 -2.65 -2.83 9.47
CA VAL A 50 -1.80 -4.02 9.71
C VAL A 50 -0.44 -3.87 9.03
N MET A 51 -0.40 -3.24 7.85
CA MET A 51 0.81 -3.03 7.06
C MET A 51 1.52 -4.36 6.71
N GLY A 52 2.64 -4.26 6.00
CA GLY A 52 3.52 -5.40 5.74
C GLY A 52 4.24 -5.84 7.02
N ALA A 53 4.60 -7.10 7.10
CA ALA A 53 5.33 -7.61 8.26
C ALA A 53 6.68 -6.89 8.51
N GLY A 54 7.25 -6.22 7.50
CA GLY A 54 8.40 -5.32 7.66
C GLY A 54 8.13 -4.12 8.57
N ALA A 55 6.89 -3.62 8.65
CA ALA A 55 6.52 -2.54 9.57
C ALA A 55 6.65 -2.96 11.05
N TYR A 56 6.51 -4.25 11.37
CA TYR A 56 6.75 -4.75 12.73
C TYR A 56 8.24 -4.83 13.05
N MET A 57 9.10 -5.12 12.07
CA MET A 57 10.55 -5.11 12.26
C MET A 57 11.10 -3.71 12.49
N MET A 58 10.41 -2.66 12.04
CA MET A 58 10.75 -1.28 12.42
C MET A 58 10.68 -1.02 13.92
N LEU A 59 9.80 -1.71 14.65
CA LEU A 59 9.68 -1.56 16.10
C LEU A 59 10.96 -1.96 16.83
N GLU A 60 11.72 -2.90 16.27
CA GLU A 60 12.95 -3.44 16.86
C GLU A 60 14.20 -2.70 16.37
N LEU A 61 14.16 -2.17 15.14
CA LEU A 61 15.33 -1.58 14.49
C LEU A 61 15.41 -0.04 14.56
N VAL A 62 14.27 0.66 14.61
CA VAL A 62 14.28 2.13 14.64
C VAL A 62 14.73 2.61 16.02
N GLN A 63 15.75 3.48 16.05
CA GLN A 63 16.23 4.11 17.27
C GLN A 63 16.05 5.64 17.21
N PRO A 64 15.43 6.29 18.22
CA PRO A 64 14.80 5.73 19.43
C PRO A 64 13.58 4.86 19.11
N GLN A 65 13.28 3.90 20.01
CA GLN A 65 12.20 2.93 19.83
C GLN A 65 10.86 3.62 19.58
N VAL A 66 10.19 3.22 18.50
CA VAL A 66 8.86 3.71 18.11
C VAL A 66 7.80 2.65 18.38
N ARG A 67 6.57 3.08 18.64
CA ARG A 67 5.42 2.17 18.75
C ARG A 67 4.78 2.00 17.38
N PHE A 68 3.98 0.95 17.23
CA PHE A 68 3.28 0.68 15.98
C PHE A 68 2.36 1.83 15.56
N ILE A 69 1.69 2.48 16.52
CA ILE A 69 0.84 3.63 16.23
C ILE A 69 1.62 4.80 15.62
N ASP A 70 2.89 4.97 15.98
CA ASP A 70 3.72 6.07 15.48
C ASP A 70 4.08 5.80 14.00
N ILE A 71 4.43 4.55 13.66
CA ILE A 71 4.63 4.10 12.27
C ILE A 71 3.32 4.22 11.46
N ALA A 72 2.21 3.74 12.03
CA ALA A 72 0.92 3.75 11.37
C ALA A 72 0.49 5.19 11.04
N LYS A 73 0.59 6.12 12.00
CA LYS A 73 0.31 7.56 11.79
C LYS A 73 1.18 8.15 10.69
N ALA A 74 2.49 7.87 10.72
CA ALA A 74 3.42 8.34 9.70
C ALA A 74 3.10 7.82 8.31
N ALA A 75 2.56 6.60 8.20
CA ALA A 75 2.23 5.97 6.92
C ALA A 75 0.86 6.39 6.35
N VAL A 76 -0.07 6.95 7.15
CA VAL A 76 -1.45 7.26 6.68
C VAL A 76 -1.46 8.19 5.47
N ILE A 77 -0.80 9.35 5.56
CA ILE A 77 -0.84 10.35 4.48
C ILE A 77 -0.15 9.82 3.22
N PRO A 78 1.09 9.29 3.27
CA PRO A 78 1.72 8.68 2.09
C PRO A 78 0.87 7.55 1.48
N ALA A 79 0.24 6.69 2.29
CA ALA A 79 -0.63 5.64 1.81
C ALA A 79 -1.86 6.17 1.05
N VAL A 80 -2.52 7.19 1.59
CA VAL A 80 -3.65 7.86 0.92
C VAL A 80 -3.20 8.49 -0.39
N LEU A 81 -2.09 9.21 -0.39
CA LEU A 81 -1.53 9.83 -1.60
C LEU A 81 -1.16 8.79 -2.66
N TYR A 82 -0.56 7.66 -2.27
CA TYR A 82 -0.23 6.57 -3.19
C TYR A 82 -1.48 5.98 -3.85
N TYR A 83 -2.51 5.62 -3.08
CA TYR A 83 -3.73 5.04 -3.64
C TYR A 83 -4.58 6.05 -4.41
N LEU A 84 -4.60 7.31 -3.97
CA LEU A 84 -5.21 8.40 -4.74
C LEU A 84 -4.53 8.54 -6.10
N SER A 85 -3.20 8.41 -6.15
CA SER A 85 -2.47 8.48 -7.41
C SER A 85 -2.83 7.35 -8.37
N ILE A 86 -2.88 6.10 -7.88
CA ILE A 86 -3.32 4.95 -8.69
C ILE A 86 -4.75 5.19 -9.18
N PHE A 87 -5.65 5.61 -8.27
CA PHE A 87 -7.03 5.93 -8.61
C PHE A 87 -7.12 6.96 -9.73
N MET A 88 -6.36 8.06 -9.64
CA MET A 88 -6.35 9.12 -10.63
C MET A 88 -5.81 8.64 -11.98
N ILE A 89 -4.70 7.88 -12.00
CA ILE A 89 -4.14 7.32 -13.25
C ILE A 89 -5.15 6.36 -13.89
N VAL A 90 -5.75 5.46 -13.11
CA VAL A 90 -6.74 4.49 -13.61
C VAL A 90 -8.01 5.20 -14.08
N HIS A 91 -8.47 6.23 -13.39
CA HIS A 91 -9.63 7.05 -13.77
C HIS A 91 -9.38 7.79 -15.09
N PHE A 92 -8.24 8.45 -15.25
CA PHE A 92 -7.92 9.12 -16.51
C PHE A 92 -7.72 8.12 -17.66
N TYR A 93 -7.11 6.98 -17.37
CA TYR A 93 -6.95 5.90 -18.35
C TYR A 93 -8.31 5.32 -18.77
N SER A 94 -9.23 5.07 -17.84
CA SER A 94 -10.57 4.53 -18.14
C SER A 94 -11.38 5.48 -19.02
N ARG A 95 -11.30 6.78 -18.73
CA ARG A 95 -11.93 7.82 -19.56
C ARG A 95 -11.31 7.91 -20.94
N ARG A 96 -10.00 7.72 -21.07
CA ARG A 96 -9.30 7.72 -22.36
C ARG A 96 -9.76 6.60 -23.29
N ILE A 97 -10.03 5.41 -22.74
CA ILE A 97 -10.46 4.24 -23.51
C ILE A 97 -11.98 4.17 -23.72
N GLY A 98 -12.77 5.03 -23.06
CA GLY A 98 -14.23 4.99 -23.13
C GLY A 98 -14.81 3.72 -22.48
N SER A 99 -14.38 3.40 -21.25
CA SER A 99 -14.73 2.13 -20.58
C SER A 99 -16.25 1.90 -20.49
N ARG A 100 -16.68 0.69 -20.81
CA ARG A 100 -18.10 0.30 -20.79
C ARG A 100 -18.59 0.06 -19.36
N PRO A 101 -19.86 0.38 -19.05
CA PRO A 101 -20.46 0.01 -17.78
C PRO A 101 -20.50 -1.52 -17.67
N VAL A 102 -19.84 -2.05 -16.63
CA VAL A 102 -19.82 -3.49 -16.36
C VAL A 102 -21.15 -3.87 -15.68
N SER A 103 -21.82 -4.92 -16.16
CA SER A 103 -22.99 -5.47 -15.48
C SER A 103 -22.63 -5.80 -14.04
N LYS A 104 -23.47 -5.46 -13.07
CA LYS A 104 -23.25 -5.81 -11.65
C LYS A 104 -23.07 -7.33 -11.55
N GLU A 105 -21.83 -7.77 -11.39
CA GLU A 105 -21.51 -9.16 -11.11
C GLU A 105 -22.19 -9.50 -9.77
N GLN A 106 -22.97 -10.59 -9.74
CA GLN A 106 -23.63 -11.03 -8.51
C GLN A 106 -22.55 -11.43 -7.50
N ALA A 107 -22.22 -10.52 -6.58
CA ALA A 107 -21.31 -10.80 -5.49
C ALA A 107 -21.83 -12.02 -4.74
N ARG A 108 -21.03 -13.10 -4.70
CA ARG A 108 -21.39 -14.28 -3.90
C ARG A 108 -21.60 -13.83 -2.46
N PRO A 109 -22.75 -14.11 -1.83
CA PRO A 109 -23.00 -13.68 -0.47
C PRO A 109 -21.99 -14.34 0.45
N VAL A 110 -21.17 -13.52 1.11
CA VAL A 110 -20.22 -14.00 2.12
C VAL A 110 -21.03 -14.45 3.34
N SER A 111 -20.68 -15.59 3.92
CA SER A 111 -21.33 -16.03 5.16
C SER A 111 -21.12 -14.96 6.24
N LYS A 112 -22.21 -14.49 6.87
CA LYS A 112 -22.15 -13.52 7.99
C LYS A 112 -21.18 -13.97 9.08
N TYR A 113 -21.07 -15.28 9.30
CA TYR A 113 -20.14 -15.85 10.26
C TYR A 113 -18.67 -15.67 9.87
N GLN A 114 -18.32 -15.91 8.59
CA GLN A 114 -16.95 -15.69 8.10
C GLN A 114 -16.56 -14.21 8.20
N GLY A 115 -17.50 -13.31 7.88
CA GLY A 115 -17.33 -11.87 8.09
C GLY A 115 -17.11 -11.50 9.55
N LEU A 116 -17.85 -12.13 10.48
CA LEU A 116 -17.71 -11.91 11.92
C LEU A 116 -16.34 -12.39 12.44
N VAL A 117 -15.91 -13.61 12.08
CA VAL A 117 -14.60 -14.15 12.48
C VAL A 117 -13.49 -13.22 12.01
N PHE A 118 -13.56 -12.81 10.74
CA PHE A 118 -12.57 -11.91 10.14
C PHE A 118 -12.55 -10.55 10.84
N LEU A 119 -13.72 -9.93 11.05
CA LEU A 119 -13.82 -8.59 11.64
C LEU A 119 -13.38 -8.59 13.11
N LEU A 120 -13.75 -9.59 13.89
CA LEU A 120 -13.31 -9.72 15.29
C LEU A 120 -11.80 -9.93 15.39
N ALA A 121 -11.23 -10.85 14.60
CA ALA A 121 -9.79 -11.09 14.61
C ALA A 121 -8.99 -9.84 14.21
N LEU A 122 -9.43 -9.14 13.16
CA LEU A 122 -8.82 -7.90 12.73
C LEU A 122 -8.96 -6.79 13.79
N ALA A 123 -10.15 -6.64 14.38
CA ALA A 123 -10.38 -5.65 15.44
C ALA A 123 -9.48 -5.91 16.65
N THR A 124 -9.34 -7.17 17.07
CA THR A 124 -8.42 -7.56 18.16
C THR A 124 -6.97 -7.21 17.83
N LEU A 125 -6.50 -7.54 16.63
CA LEU A 125 -5.14 -7.21 16.17
C LEU A 125 -4.88 -5.70 16.22
N VAL A 126 -5.77 -4.91 15.59
CA VAL A 126 -5.61 -3.46 15.48
C VAL A 126 -5.73 -2.79 16.85
N LEU A 127 -6.70 -3.18 17.67
CA LEU A 127 -6.93 -2.59 18.98
C LEU A 127 -5.75 -2.82 19.93
N LEU A 128 -5.18 -4.03 19.96
CA LEU A 128 -4.00 -4.31 20.78
C LEU A 128 -2.78 -3.52 20.30
N LEU A 129 -2.56 -3.39 18.99
CA LEU A 129 -1.48 -2.57 18.44
C LEU A 129 -1.64 -1.08 18.81
N VAL A 130 -2.88 -0.55 18.74
CA VAL A 130 -3.18 0.83 19.13
C VAL A 130 -2.98 1.05 20.63
N MET A 131 -3.30 0.05 21.46
CA MET A 131 -3.03 0.06 22.90
C MET A 131 -1.54 -0.08 23.25
N GLY A 132 -0.65 -0.24 22.27
CA GLY A 132 0.80 -0.30 22.48
C GLY A 132 1.34 -1.69 22.79
N PHE A 133 0.54 -2.75 22.60
CA PHE A 133 1.03 -4.12 22.72
C PHE A 133 2.02 -4.44 21.60
N THR A 134 2.92 -5.40 21.86
CA THR A 134 3.84 -5.87 20.84
C THR A 134 3.09 -6.54 19.69
N ALA A 135 3.65 -6.46 18.48
CA ALA A 135 3.08 -7.09 17.30
C ALA A 135 2.83 -8.59 17.49
N PHE A 136 3.78 -9.27 18.12
CA PHE A 136 3.68 -10.69 18.45
C PHE A 136 2.45 -11.00 19.33
N LYS A 137 2.21 -10.22 20.39
CA LYS A 137 1.03 -10.38 21.27
C LYS A 137 -0.27 -10.13 20.52
N ALA A 138 -0.33 -9.06 19.73
CA ALA A 138 -1.52 -8.69 18.97
C ALA A 138 -1.91 -9.76 17.93
N VAL A 139 -0.94 -10.27 17.16
CA VAL A 139 -1.16 -11.36 16.19
C VAL A 139 -1.60 -12.65 16.90
N SER A 140 -0.96 -12.98 18.02
CA SER A 140 -1.28 -14.21 18.75
C SER A 140 -2.69 -14.15 19.37
N ALA A 141 -3.11 -13.00 19.90
CA ALA A 141 -4.48 -12.80 20.37
C ALA A 141 -5.51 -12.89 19.23
N ALA A 142 -5.21 -12.33 18.06
CA ALA A 142 -6.08 -12.50 16.89
C ALA A 142 -6.19 -13.96 16.45
N LEU A 143 -5.11 -14.75 16.52
CA LEU A 143 -5.14 -16.19 16.27
C LEU A 143 -5.98 -16.95 17.28
N VAL A 144 -5.93 -16.59 18.57
CA VAL A 144 -6.81 -17.15 19.61
C VAL A 144 -8.28 -16.93 19.23
N VAL A 145 -8.64 -15.69 18.86
CA VAL A 145 -10.00 -15.34 18.43
C VAL A 145 -10.43 -16.18 17.22
N ILE A 146 -9.56 -16.31 16.21
CA ILE A 146 -9.83 -17.15 15.02
C ILE A 146 -10.07 -18.60 15.43
N LEU A 147 -9.21 -19.17 16.29
CA LEU A 147 -9.29 -20.58 16.67
C LEU A 147 -10.55 -20.87 17.50
N VAL A 148 -10.84 -20.04 18.50
CA VAL A 148 -12.02 -20.17 19.36
C VAL A 148 -13.30 -20.06 18.53
N LEU A 149 -13.38 -19.06 17.65
CA LEU A 149 -14.54 -18.92 16.78
C LEU A 149 -14.61 -20.02 15.73
N ALA A 150 -13.50 -20.48 15.16
CA ALA A 150 -13.51 -21.60 14.23
C ALA A 150 -14.15 -22.85 14.88
N VAL A 151 -13.72 -23.20 16.10
CA VAL A 151 -14.28 -24.32 16.88
C VAL A 151 -15.74 -24.09 17.26
N ALA A 152 -16.10 -22.86 17.64
CA ALA A 152 -17.48 -22.50 17.96
C ALA A 152 -18.41 -22.52 16.73
N GLY A 153 -17.84 -22.30 15.54
CA GLY A 153 -18.56 -22.09 14.29
C GLY A 153 -19.26 -23.34 13.76
N PRO A 154 -20.34 -23.17 12.99
CA PRO A 154 -21.07 -24.29 12.36
C PRO A 154 -20.32 -24.89 11.16
N GLN A 155 -19.17 -24.33 10.77
CA GLN A 155 -18.41 -24.71 9.57
C GLN A 155 -17.58 -25.98 9.77
N LEU A 156 -17.21 -26.28 11.02
CA LEU A 156 -16.57 -27.54 11.38
C LEU A 156 -17.66 -28.59 11.66
N ASP A 157 -17.60 -29.68 10.89
CA ASP A 157 -18.44 -30.84 11.08
C ASP A 157 -17.95 -31.67 12.28
N ILE A 158 -18.28 -31.17 13.48
CA ILE A 158 -17.90 -31.75 14.77
C ILE A 158 -19.13 -31.89 15.67
N SER A 159 -19.12 -32.92 16.52
CA SER A 159 -20.19 -33.15 17.48
C SER A 159 -20.32 -31.99 18.48
N ARG A 160 -21.56 -31.72 18.93
CA ARG A 160 -21.84 -30.71 19.96
C ARG A 160 -21.08 -31.01 21.26
N SER A 161 -20.85 -32.28 21.57
CA SER A 161 -20.09 -32.70 22.75
C SER A 161 -18.61 -32.36 22.60
N THR A 162 -18.00 -32.72 21.46
CA THR A 162 -16.60 -32.39 21.14
C THR A 162 -16.35 -30.90 21.20
N ARG A 163 -17.26 -30.09 20.65
CA ARG A 163 -17.18 -28.62 20.68
C ARG A 163 -17.16 -28.06 22.10
N LYS A 164 -18.07 -28.51 22.96
CA LYS A 164 -18.14 -28.07 24.37
C LYS A 164 -16.89 -28.49 25.14
N ILE A 165 -16.40 -29.71 24.93
CA ILE A 165 -15.18 -30.20 25.58
C ILE A 165 -13.96 -29.38 25.12
N ALA A 166 -13.84 -29.10 23.83
CA ALA A 166 -12.73 -28.29 23.29
C ALA A 166 -12.71 -26.88 23.87
N LEU A 167 -13.86 -26.18 23.83
CA LEU A 167 -13.99 -24.83 24.38
C LEU A 167 -13.86 -24.81 25.92
N GLY A 168 -14.35 -25.85 26.59
CA GLY A 168 -14.17 -26.05 28.02
C GLY A 168 -12.70 -26.25 28.40
N ALA A 169 -11.97 -27.09 27.67
CA ALA A 169 -10.53 -27.30 27.86
C ALA A 169 -9.73 -26.02 27.66
N PHE A 170 -10.06 -25.23 26.62
CA PHE A 170 -9.51 -23.88 26.43
C PHE A 170 -9.78 -22.99 27.65
N GLY A 171 -11.04 -22.84 28.07
CA GLY A 171 -11.42 -21.96 29.18
C GLY A 171 -10.79 -22.38 30.52
N ILE A 172 -10.75 -23.68 30.80
CA ILE A 172 -10.11 -24.23 32.01
C ILE A 172 -8.61 -23.95 31.99
N ALA A 173 -7.92 -24.15 30.86
CA ALA A 173 -6.50 -23.86 30.76
C ALA A 173 -6.19 -22.38 30.98
N VAL A 174 -7.00 -21.48 30.40
CA VAL A 174 -6.89 -20.04 30.63
C VAL A 174 -7.10 -19.71 32.11
N LEU A 175 -8.14 -20.27 32.74
CA LEU A 175 -8.45 -20.01 34.14
C LEU A 175 -7.35 -20.52 35.09
N ILE A 176 -6.87 -21.75 34.87
CA ILE A 176 -5.79 -22.34 35.68
C ILE A 176 -4.53 -21.48 35.55
N HIS A 177 -4.16 -21.09 34.33
CA HIS A 177 -3.00 -20.24 34.13
C HIS A 177 -3.18 -18.86 34.79
N GLN A 178 -4.37 -18.28 34.65
CA GLN A 178 -4.70 -16.99 35.25
C GLN A 178 -4.66 -17.02 36.79
N LEU A 179 -4.98 -18.16 37.41
CA LEU A 179 -4.94 -18.29 38.87
C LEU A 179 -3.56 -18.68 39.41
N ALA A 180 -2.81 -19.51 38.67
CA ALA A 180 -1.55 -20.07 39.14
C ALA A 180 -0.32 -19.24 38.74
N PHE A 181 -0.38 -18.52 37.62
CA PHE A 181 0.80 -17.90 36.99
C PHE A 181 0.57 -16.48 36.50
N ALA A 182 -0.61 -15.89 36.71
CA ALA A 182 -0.81 -14.49 36.36
C ALA A 182 0.09 -13.60 37.22
N GLU A 183 1.04 -12.94 36.58
CA GLU A 183 1.81 -11.87 37.20
C GLU A 183 0.83 -10.78 37.66
N SER A 184 0.89 -10.45 38.95
CA SER A 184 0.15 -9.31 39.50
C SER A 184 0.90 -8.04 39.11
N PRO A 185 0.36 -7.18 38.22
CA PRO A 185 1.06 -5.97 37.81
C PRO A 185 1.18 -5.00 38.98
N ALA A 186 2.31 -4.29 39.06
CA ALA A 186 2.56 -3.29 40.10
C ALA A 186 1.53 -2.15 40.12
N VAL A 187 0.90 -1.86 38.97
CA VAL A 187 -0.22 -0.92 38.84
C VAL A 187 -1.38 -1.64 38.17
N PRO A 188 -2.50 -1.89 38.88
CA PRO A 188 -3.67 -2.51 38.28
C PRO A 188 -4.33 -1.53 37.30
N SER A 189 -4.20 -1.82 36.01
CA SER A 189 -4.84 -1.10 34.90
C SER A 189 -5.61 -2.07 34.00
N PHE A 190 -6.54 -1.56 33.21
CA PHE A 190 -7.23 -2.37 32.21
C PHE A 190 -6.25 -3.00 31.21
N ALA A 191 -5.21 -2.26 30.80
CA ALA A 191 -4.21 -2.74 29.86
C ALA A 191 -3.39 -3.90 30.45
N SER A 192 -2.97 -3.80 31.71
CA SER A 192 -2.22 -4.89 32.38
C SER A 192 -3.09 -6.12 32.64
N TRP A 193 -4.39 -5.94 32.93
CA TRP A 193 -5.34 -7.05 32.99
C TRP A 193 -5.50 -7.74 31.64
N LEU A 194 -5.68 -6.94 30.57
CA LEU A 194 -5.80 -7.44 29.20
C LEU A 194 -4.53 -8.16 28.76
N GLU A 195 -3.36 -7.69 29.17
CA GLU A 195 -2.07 -8.34 28.93
C GLU A 195 -1.96 -9.70 29.60
N SER A 196 -2.27 -9.76 30.89
CA SER A 196 -2.29 -11.00 31.66
C SER A 196 -3.26 -12.01 31.04
N PHE A 197 -4.48 -11.57 30.70
CA PHE A 197 -5.47 -12.39 30.02
C PHE A 197 -4.99 -12.86 28.65
N THR A 198 -4.36 -11.98 27.87
CA THR A 198 -3.81 -12.32 26.55
C THR A 198 -2.76 -13.42 26.69
N ASN A 199 -1.81 -13.30 27.63
CA ASN A 199 -0.79 -14.32 27.88
C ASN A 199 -1.41 -15.66 28.28
N SER A 200 -2.39 -15.66 29.19
CA SER A 200 -3.12 -16.87 29.58
C SER A 200 -3.90 -17.50 28.41
N SER A 201 -4.45 -16.66 27.52
CA SER A 201 -5.17 -17.13 26.32
C SER A 201 -4.26 -17.84 25.30
N LEU A 202 -2.97 -17.51 25.24
CA LEU A 202 -2.00 -18.19 24.38
C LEU A 202 -1.77 -19.64 24.82
N ILE A 203 -1.74 -19.86 26.14
CA ILE A 203 -1.61 -21.19 26.71
C ILE A 203 -2.90 -21.98 26.47
N GLY A 204 -4.06 -21.34 26.63
CA GLY A 204 -5.34 -21.90 26.22
C GLY A 204 -5.35 -22.34 24.75
N MET A 205 -4.83 -21.52 23.84
CA MET A 205 -4.71 -21.86 22.42
C MET A 205 -3.83 -23.09 22.20
N PHE A 206 -2.69 -23.19 22.91
CA PHE A 206 -1.83 -24.37 22.82
C PHE A 206 -2.55 -25.64 23.29
N VAL A 207 -3.28 -25.57 24.41
CA VAL A 207 -4.11 -26.67 24.92
C VAL A 207 -5.21 -27.05 23.93
N LEU A 208 -5.85 -26.07 23.30
CA LEU A 208 -6.89 -26.30 22.29
C LEU A 208 -6.33 -26.99 21.05
N LEU A 209 -5.12 -26.61 20.60
CA LEU A 209 -4.44 -27.29 19.50
C LEU A 209 -4.04 -28.72 19.86
N LEU A 210 -3.51 -28.95 21.06
CA LEU A 210 -3.19 -30.30 21.56
C LEU A 210 -4.44 -31.18 21.65
N PHE A 211 -5.54 -30.64 22.20
CA PHE A 211 -6.83 -31.31 22.22
C PHE A 211 -7.31 -31.62 20.80
N GLY A 212 -7.16 -30.67 19.88
CA GLY A 212 -7.50 -30.82 18.48
C GLY A 212 -6.73 -31.94 17.79
N VAL A 213 -5.44 -32.10 18.09
CA VAL A 213 -4.60 -33.21 17.58
C VAL A 213 -5.02 -34.55 18.19
N ALA A 214 -5.37 -34.57 19.48
CA ALA A 214 -5.78 -35.79 20.20
C ALA A 214 -7.18 -36.28 19.80
N ASN A 215 -8.11 -35.37 19.51
CA ASN A 215 -9.49 -35.71 19.19
C ASN A 215 -9.67 -36.12 17.72
N ARG A 216 -10.31 -37.27 17.47
CA ARG A 216 -10.49 -37.84 16.13
C ARG A 216 -11.22 -36.91 15.15
N GLU A 217 -12.20 -36.14 15.62
CA GLU A 217 -13.01 -35.24 14.77
C GLU A 217 -12.21 -33.99 14.35
N LEU A 218 -11.42 -33.42 15.27
CA LEU A 218 -10.63 -32.19 15.03
C LEU A 218 -9.24 -32.45 14.45
N ARG A 219 -8.73 -33.69 14.56
CA ARG A 219 -7.35 -34.03 14.17
C ARG A 219 -7.04 -33.70 12.72
N LYS A 220 -7.93 -34.06 11.78
CA LYS A 220 -7.70 -33.79 10.35
C LYS A 220 -7.67 -32.28 10.04
N PRO A 221 -8.68 -31.47 10.44
CA PRO A 221 -8.63 -30.02 10.27
C PRO A 221 -7.41 -29.36 10.90
N VAL A 222 -7.07 -29.73 12.15
CA VAL A 222 -5.96 -29.11 12.89
C VAL A 222 -4.62 -29.48 12.27
N LEU A 223 -4.38 -30.75 11.93
CA LEU A 223 -3.15 -31.16 11.25
C LEU A 223 -3.00 -30.49 9.89
N LYS A 224 -4.08 -30.37 9.11
CA LYS A 224 -4.06 -29.66 7.83
C LYS A 224 -3.76 -28.17 8.00
N ALA A 225 -4.30 -27.53 9.04
CA ALA A 225 -4.02 -26.13 9.35
C ALA A 225 -2.55 -25.93 9.76
N LEU A 226 -2.01 -26.82 10.61
CA LEU A 226 -0.60 -26.81 11.01
C LEU A 226 0.34 -27.06 9.81
N GLU A 227 0.02 -28.04 8.97
CA GLU A 227 0.77 -28.33 7.74
C GLU A 227 0.76 -27.13 6.78
N SER A 228 -0.41 -26.53 6.54
CA SER A 228 -0.51 -25.34 5.69
C SER A 228 0.25 -24.15 6.28
N SER A 229 0.21 -23.97 7.60
CA SER A 229 0.94 -22.89 8.28
C SER A 229 2.45 -23.10 8.17
N ALA A 230 2.93 -24.33 8.36
CA ALA A 230 4.33 -24.69 8.19
C ALA A 230 4.79 -24.45 6.75
N LYS A 231 4.05 -24.96 5.75
CA LYS A 231 4.36 -24.78 4.31
C LYS A 231 4.44 -23.31 3.92
N ASN A 232 3.50 -22.49 4.39
CA ASN A 232 3.49 -21.05 4.12
C ASN A 232 4.65 -20.32 4.84
N GLY A 233 5.13 -20.84 5.96
CA GLY A 233 6.24 -20.28 6.74
C GLY A 233 7.64 -20.64 6.23
N VAL A 234 7.82 -21.76 5.52
CA VAL A 234 9.15 -22.25 5.09
C VAL A 234 9.94 -21.18 4.35
N ALA A 235 9.33 -20.52 3.37
CA ALA A 235 9.99 -19.49 2.58
C ALA A 235 10.45 -18.29 3.43
N LEU A 236 9.67 -17.91 4.44
CA LEU A 236 10.02 -16.83 5.35
C LEU A 236 11.16 -17.23 6.28
N ILE A 237 11.13 -18.45 6.83
CA ILE A 237 12.17 -18.98 7.72
C ILE A 237 13.51 -19.11 6.98
N ALA A 238 13.51 -19.71 5.79
CA ALA A 238 14.72 -19.88 4.99
C ALA A 238 15.34 -18.52 4.63
N ALA A 239 14.51 -17.57 4.19
CA ALA A 239 14.99 -16.23 3.85
C ALA A 239 15.48 -15.44 5.08
N ALA A 240 14.83 -15.59 6.24
CA ALA A 240 15.30 -14.99 7.50
C ALA A 240 16.64 -15.57 7.94
N ALA A 241 16.86 -16.88 7.79
CA ALA A 241 18.15 -17.51 8.07
C ALA A 241 19.26 -16.97 7.17
N CYS A 242 19.00 -16.82 5.87
CA CYS A 242 19.95 -16.21 4.94
C CYS A 242 20.26 -14.76 5.30
N VAL A 243 19.26 -13.96 5.66
CA VAL A 243 19.49 -12.57 6.12
C VAL A 243 20.27 -12.53 7.41
N GLY A 244 20.02 -13.42 8.37
CA GLY A 244 20.83 -13.52 9.58
C GLY A 244 22.31 -13.76 9.29
N ILE A 245 22.62 -14.65 8.33
CA ILE A 245 24.00 -14.88 7.86
C ILE A 245 24.58 -13.61 7.23
N ILE A 246 23.83 -12.95 6.35
CA ILE A 246 24.28 -11.71 5.70
C ILE A 246 24.56 -10.63 6.74
N ILE A 247 23.65 -10.40 7.70
CA ILE A 247 23.82 -9.44 8.78
C ILE A 247 25.06 -9.79 9.61
N GLY A 248 25.25 -11.06 9.96
CA GLY A 248 26.44 -11.53 10.69
C GLY A 248 27.75 -11.26 9.96
N ILE A 249 27.80 -11.51 8.64
CA ILE A 249 28.96 -11.19 7.80
C ILE A 249 29.18 -9.67 7.74
N VAL A 250 28.13 -8.90 7.46
CA VAL A 250 28.18 -7.43 7.34
C VAL A 250 28.67 -6.77 8.62
N GLN A 251 28.18 -7.22 9.78
CA GLN A 251 28.57 -6.70 11.09
C GLN A 251 29.98 -7.13 11.50
N SER A 252 30.39 -8.37 11.19
CA SER A 252 31.73 -8.87 11.54
C SER A 252 32.85 -8.32 10.64
N THR A 253 32.54 -8.04 9.37
CA THR A 253 33.53 -7.54 8.40
C THR A 253 33.74 -6.03 8.44
N GLY A 254 32.84 -5.27 9.08
CA GLY A 254 32.87 -3.80 9.02
C GLY A 254 32.45 -3.22 7.67
N ILE A 255 31.93 -4.04 6.75
CA ILE A 255 31.47 -3.57 5.43
C ILE A 255 30.41 -2.46 5.58
N ALA A 256 29.52 -2.55 6.58
CA ALA A 256 28.53 -1.50 6.81
C ALA A 256 29.18 -0.14 7.14
N THR A 257 30.25 -0.14 7.95
CA THR A 257 30.97 1.09 8.31
C THR A 257 31.78 1.62 7.13
N ASP A 258 32.46 0.75 6.38
CA ASP A 258 33.26 1.15 5.22
C ASP A 258 32.38 1.66 4.06
N PHE A 259 31.28 0.97 3.79
CA PHE A 259 30.28 1.40 2.80
C PHE A 259 29.67 2.75 3.18
N SER A 260 29.35 2.96 4.46
CA SER A 260 28.87 4.25 4.95
C SER A 260 29.93 5.35 4.77
N ALA A 261 31.20 5.07 5.05
CA ALA A 261 32.31 6.01 4.87
C ALA A 261 32.58 6.37 3.40
N VAL A 262 32.58 5.38 2.50
CA VAL A 262 32.77 5.59 1.05
C VAL A 262 31.63 6.43 0.47
N ILE A 263 30.38 6.10 0.84
CA ILE A 263 29.24 6.88 0.37
C ILE A 263 29.30 8.30 0.92
N LYS A 264 29.66 8.49 2.19
CA LYS A 264 29.76 9.83 2.81
C LYS A 264 30.65 10.78 1.99
N GLY A 265 31.78 10.31 1.47
CA GLY A 265 32.65 11.10 0.59
C GLY A 265 32.02 11.50 -0.75
N VAL A 266 31.08 10.71 -1.29
CA VAL A 266 30.30 11.03 -2.50
C VAL A 266 29.07 11.92 -2.16
N VAL A 267 28.59 11.83 -0.93
CA VAL A 267 27.27 12.29 -0.49
C VAL A 267 27.28 13.62 0.28
N GLU A 268 28.42 14.07 0.80
CA GLU A 268 28.57 15.40 1.42
C GLU A 268 28.11 16.56 0.52
N SER A 269 28.02 16.33 -0.80
CA SER A 269 27.58 17.32 -1.78
C SER A 269 26.05 17.47 -1.95
N SER A 270 25.26 16.41 -1.75
CA SER A 270 23.81 16.45 -1.99
C SER A 270 23.03 15.29 -1.37
N LEU A 271 22.08 15.62 -0.48
CA LEU A 271 21.10 14.67 0.07
C LEU A 271 20.30 13.95 -1.04
N LEU A 272 20.02 14.64 -2.15
CA LEU A 272 19.23 14.05 -3.25
C LEU A 272 19.97 12.89 -3.90
N LEU A 273 21.28 13.05 -4.14
CA LEU A 273 22.10 12.04 -4.79
C LEU A 273 22.21 10.78 -3.92
N ALA A 274 22.32 10.95 -2.60
CA ALA A 274 22.33 9.85 -1.65
C ALA A 274 21.00 9.08 -1.65
N LEU A 275 19.88 9.80 -1.61
CA LEU A 275 18.56 9.18 -1.64
C LEU A 275 18.34 8.41 -2.96
N ILE A 276 18.84 8.93 -4.09
CA ILE A 276 18.82 8.20 -5.37
C ILE A 276 19.68 6.94 -5.31
N GLY A 277 20.91 7.02 -4.77
CA GLY A 277 21.79 5.88 -4.60
C GLY A 277 21.16 4.79 -3.72
N ILE A 278 20.62 5.20 -2.57
CA ILE A 278 19.93 4.30 -1.63
C ILE A 278 18.67 3.71 -2.27
N MET A 279 17.90 4.49 -3.03
CA MET A 279 16.77 3.97 -3.80
C MET A 279 17.21 2.82 -4.72
N PHE A 280 18.25 3.01 -5.53
CA PHE A 280 18.73 1.95 -6.43
C PHE A 280 19.23 0.73 -5.66
N CYS A 281 20.02 0.93 -4.61
CA CYS A 281 20.46 -0.16 -3.74
C CYS A 281 19.29 -0.91 -3.12
N SER A 282 18.31 -0.21 -2.53
CA SER A 282 17.10 -0.80 -1.98
C SER A 282 16.28 -1.55 -3.04
N ILE A 283 16.12 -1.01 -4.24
CA ILE A 283 15.41 -1.74 -5.29
C ILE A 283 16.14 -3.03 -5.64
N ILE A 284 17.46 -2.97 -5.86
CA ILE A 284 18.27 -4.13 -6.27
C ILE A 284 18.29 -5.20 -5.18
N LEU A 285 18.57 -4.81 -3.94
CA LEU A 285 18.60 -5.72 -2.79
C LEU A 285 17.22 -6.31 -2.48
N GLY A 286 16.15 -5.56 -2.79
CA GLY A 286 14.78 -5.99 -2.58
C GLY A 286 14.21 -6.89 -3.67
N MET A 287 14.93 -7.13 -4.77
CA MET A 287 14.42 -7.96 -5.86
C MET A 287 14.37 -9.44 -5.44
N GLY A 288 13.20 -10.06 -5.57
CA GLY A 288 13.06 -11.52 -5.45
C GLY A 288 13.02 -12.05 -4.01
N VAL A 289 13.07 -11.19 -2.99
CA VAL A 289 13.05 -11.59 -1.58
C VAL A 289 11.73 -11.20 -0.89
N PRO A 290 11.27 -11.94 0.14
CA PRO A 290 10.10 -11.55 0.94
C PRO A 290 10.25 -10.18 1.59
N SER A 291 9.16 -9.43 1.77
CA SER A 291 9.20 -8.03 2.27
C SER A 291 9.87 -7.84 3.63
N VAL A 292 9.77 -8.81 4.54
CA VAL A 292 10.43 -8.76 5.87
C VAL A 292 11.96 -8.82 5.71
N VAL A 293 12.41 -9.76 4.89
CA VAL A 293 13.81 -10.08 4.61
C VAL A 293 14.46 -8.92 3.88
N CYS A 294 13.76 -8.38 2.90
CA CYS A 294 14.06 -7.16 2.16
C CYS A 294 14.34 -5.98 3.11
N TYR A 295 13.40 -5.70 4.02
CA TYR A 295 13.54 -4.59 4.97
C TYR A 295 14.68 -4.82 5.96
N LEU A 296 14.82 -6.02 6.54
CA LEU A 296 15.91 -6.32 7.49
C LEU A 296 17.28 -6.08 6.84
N LEU A 297 17.48 -6.57 5.62
CA LEU A 297 18.73 -6.38 4.88
C LEU A 297 19.02 -4.90 4.59
N MET A 298 18.01 -4.13 4.22
CA MET A 298 18.18 -2.69 3.95
C MET A 298 18.41 -1.89 5.22
N ALA A 299 17.70 -2.20 6.29
CA ALA A 299 17.81 -1.48 7.56
C ALA A 299 19.21 -1.67 8.17
N THR A 300 19.79 -2.86 8.07
CA THR A 300 21.15 -3.12 8.57
C THR A 300 22.24 -2.45 7.74
N LEU A 301 22.03 -2.25 6.44
CA LEU A 301 23.03 -1.67 5.54
C LEU A 301 22.89 -0.16 5.34
N MET A 302 21.65 0.35 5.31
CA MET A 302 21.32 1.72 4.88
C MET A 302 20.71 2.57 6.00
N GLY A 303 20.22 1.96 7.10
CA GLY A 303 19.56 2.67 8.19
C GLY A 303 20.48 3.73 8.82
N SER A 304 21.71 3.32 9.17
CA SER A 304 22.72 4.21 9.77
C SER A 304 23.16 5.34 8.83
N LEU A 305 23.24 5.07 7.53
CA LEU A 305 23.67 6.05 6.53
C LEU A 305 22.72 7.26 6.47
N LEU A 306 21.41 7.03 6.42
CA LEU A 306 20.41 8.10 6.37
C LEU A 306 20.34 8.89 7.67
N GLU A 307 20.55 8.23 8.82
CA GLU A 307 20.59 8.90 10.12
C GLU A 307 21.79 9.83 10.25
N GLU A 308 22.97 9.42 9.75
CA GLU A 308 24.16 10.27 9.69
C GLU A 308 23.98 11.50 8.81
N MET A 309 23.16 11.38 7.76
CA MET A 309 22.77 12.49 6.89
C MET A 309 21.70 13.41 7.51
N GLY A 310 21.31 13.14 8.77
CA GLY A 310 20.35 13.92 9.53
C GLY A 310 18.89 13.74 9.09
N VAL A 311 18.60 12.73 8.27
CA VAL A 311 17.22 12.28 8.05
C VAL A 311 16.66 11.77 9.39
N GLN A 312 15.35 11.91 9.60
CA GLN A 312 14.73 11.36 10.80
C GLN A 312 14.77 9.83 10.76
N PRO A 313 15.06 9.15 11.88
CA PRO A 313 15.14 7.69 11.92
C PRO A 313 13.89 7.01 11.35
N LEU A 314 12.69 7.39 11.80
CA LEU A 314 11.46 6.81 11.27
C LEU A 314 11.27 7.09 9.77
N ALA A 315 11.62 8.29 9.29
CA ALA A 315 11.55 8.63 7.87
C ALA A 315 12.54 7.81 7.03
N ALA A 316 13.76 7.60 7.54
CA ALA A 316 14.79 6.79 6.90
C ALA A 316 14.35 5.33 6.76
N HIS A 317 13.83 4.75 7.84
CA HIS A 317 13.32 3.38 7.82
C HIS A 317 12.07 3.23 6.93
N LEU A 318 11.16 4.22 6.92
CA LEU A 318 10.04 4.24 5.98
C LEU A 318 10.48 4.40 4.53
N PHE A 319 11.55 5.16 4.26
CA PHE A 319 12.12 5.36 2.93
C PHE A 319 12.62 4.02 2.36
N ILE A 320 13.46 3.30 3.10
CA ILE A 320 13.97 1.99 2.67
C ILE A 320 12.85 0.96 2.56
N PHE A 321 11.88 0.99 3.47
CA PHE A 321 10.73 0.08 3.41
C PHE A 321 9.85 0.34 2.18
N TYR A 322 9.63 1.60 1.83
CA TYR A 322 8.92 1.97 0.60
C TYR A 322 9.61 1.38 -0.62
N PHE A 323 10.92 1.58 -0.79
CA PHE A 323 11.63 1.04 -1.95
C PHE A 323 11.75 -0.47 -1.94
N GLY A 324 11.85 -1.09 -0.75
CA GLY A 324 11.74 -2.53 -0.60
C GLY A 324 10.37 -3.09 -1.00
N MET A 325 9.29 -2.31 -0.87
CA MET A 325 7.97 -2.69 -1.40
C MET A 325 7.81 -2.35 -2.88
N MET A 326 8.42 -1.26 -3.36
CA MET A 326 8.37 -0.86 -4.76
C MET A 326 9.23 -1.76 -5.65
N SER A 327 10.27 -2.44 -5.12
CA SER A 327 11.01 -3.47 -5.86
C SER A 327 10.10 -4.57 -6.42
N MET A 328 8.96 -4.83 -5.76
CA MET A 328 7.97 -5.83 -6.16
C MET A 328 7.18 -5.45 -7.43
N VAL A 329 7.29 -4.20 -7.87
CA VAL A 329 6.70 -3.69 -9.12
C VAL A 329 7.74 -3.22 -10.14
N THR A 330 9.02 -3.18 -9.76
CA THR A 330 10.11 -2.75 -10.63
C THR A 330 10.62 -3.90 -11.52
N PRO A 331 10.67 -3.73 -12.86
CA PRO A 331 11.34 -4.67 -13.75
C PRO A 331 12.84 -4.83 -13.40
N PRO A 332 13.44 -6.01 -13.61
CA PRO A 332 12.90 -7.17 -14.32
C PRO A 332 12.11 -8.17 -13.44
N VAL A 333 12.28 -8.15 -12.12
CA VAL A 333 11.78 -9.23 -11.23
C VAL A 333 10.33 -9.04 -10.78
N ALA A 334 9.87 -7.80 -10.57
CA ALA A 334 8.47 -7.40 -10.30
C ALA A 334 7.50 -8.52 -9.84
N LEU A 335 7.75 -9.17 -8.69
CA LEU A 335 7.07 -10.43 -8.30
C LEU A 335 5.52 -10.31 -8.25
N ALA A 336 4.99 -9.14 -7.88
CA ALA A 336 3.54 -8.92 -7.90
C ALA A 336 2.97 -8.89 -9.33
N ALA A 337 3.76 -8.39 -10.29
CA ALA A 337 3.42 -8.40 -11.71
C ALA A 337 3.52 -9.82 -12.30
N TYR A 338 4.43 -10.68 -11.84
CA TYR A 338 4.46 -12.09 -12.24
C TYR A 338 3.16 -12.82 -11.89
N ALA A 339 2.70 -12.65 -10.65
CA ALA A 339 1.44 -13.23 -10.19
C ALA A 339 0.21 -12.64 -10.88
N SER A 340 0.23 -11.34 -11.19
CA SER A 340 -0.88 -10.69 -11.89
C SER A 340 -0.89 -11.02 -13.39
N ALA A 341 0.28 -11.21 -14.01
CA ALA A 341 0.41 -11.56 -15.42
C ALA A 341 -0.15 -12.96 -15.74
N SER A 342 0.02 -13.92 -14.82
CA SER A 342 -0.55 -15.26 -14.97
C SER A 342 -2.08 -15.24 -14.90
N LEU A 343 -2.66 -14.42 -14.02
CA LEU A 343 -4.12 -14.20 -13.96
C LEU A 343 -4.66 -13.41 -15.14
N ALA A 344 -3.89 -12.45 -15.66
CA ALA A 344 -4.26 -11.65 -16.81
C ALA A 344 -4.04 -12.34 -18.15
N GLU A 345 -3.37 -13.50 -18.18
CA GLU A 345 -2.94 -14.18 -19.40
C GLU A 345 -2.18 -13.24 -20.34
N SER A 346 -1.15 -12.57 -19.81
CA SER A 346 -0.36 -11.60 -20.55
C SER A 346 1.14 -11.75 -20.31
N ARG A 347 1.97 -11.11 -21.15
CA ARG A 347 3.42 -11.20 -21.03
C ARG A 347 3.88 -10.50 -19.75
N ILE A 348 4.71 -11.20 -18.97
CA ILE A 348 5.20 -10.74 -17.66
C ILE A 348 5.87 -9.37 -17.77
N MET A 349 6.78 -9.18 -18.73
CA MET A 349 7.52 -7.92 -18.87
C MET A 349 6.62 -6.72 -19.22
N GLN A 350 5.58 -6.94 -20.04
CA GLN A 350 4.61 -5.89 -20.36
C GLN A 350 3.77 -5.51 -19.14
N THR A 351 3.37 -6.51 -18.36
CA THR A 351 2.63 -6.32 -17.10
C THR A 351 3.49 -5.63 -16.05
N ALA A 352 4.77 -5.98 -15.95
CA ALA A 352 5.74 -5.36 -15.05
C ALA A 352 5.98 -3.89 -15.43
N MET A 353 6.17 -3.61 -16.72
CA MET A 353 6.33 -2.23 -17.20
C MET A 353 5.06 -1.39 -16.98
N ALA A 354 3.87 -1.99 -17.17
CA ALA A 354 2.62 -1.34 -16.81
C ALA A 354 2.55 -1.06 -15.30
N SER A 355 2.79 -2.07 -14.46
CA SER A 355 2.81 -1.95 -12.99
C SER A 355 3.74 -0.84 -12.52
N PHE A 356 4.97 -0.79 -13.05
CA PHE A 356 5.94 0.26 -12.74
C PHE A 356 5.37 1.65 -13.07
N ARG A 357 4.77 1.82 -14.25
CA ARG A 357 4.16 3.09 -14.67
C ARG A 357 3.02 3.53 -13.76
N PHE A 358 2.16 2.61 -13.31
CA PHE A 358 1.08 2.92 -12.37
C PHE A 358 1.59 3.18 -10.94
N ALA A 359 2.76 2.64 -10.58
CA ALA A 359 3.37 2.81 -9.27
C ALA A 359 4.35 4.00 -9.17
N LEU A 360 4.63 4.72 -10.26
CA LEU A 360 5.65 5.80 -10.32
C LEU A 360 5.55 6.82 -9.18
N VAL A 361 4.33 7.18 -8.79
CA VAL A 361 4.10 8.11 -7.66
C VAL A 361 4.65 7.56 -6.34
N GLY A 362 4.53 6.24 -6.15
CA GLY A 362 5.10 5.54 -5.00
C GLY A 362 6.62 5.60 -4.92
N PHE A 363 7.31 5.85 -6.04
CA PHE A 363 8.75 6.12 -6.04
C PHE A 363 9.07 7.55 -5.65
N THR A 364 8.14 8.49 -5.83
CA THR A 364 8.39 9.91 -5.52
C THR A 364 8.04 10.27 -4.07
N LEU A 365 7.00 9.65 -3.50
CA LEU A 365 6.56 9.90 -2.12
C LEU A 365 7.68 9.76 -1.07
N PRO A 366 8.59 8.77 -1.14
CA PRO A 366 9.72 8.66 -0.20
C PRO A 366 10.61 9.88 -0.16
N PHE A 367 10.94 10.44 -1.34
CA PHE A 367 11.71 11.67 -1.40
C PHE A 367 10.94 12.82 -0.76
N MET A 368 9.66 12.97 -1.10
CA MET A 368 8.84 14.06 -0.55
C MET A 368 8.82 14.07 0.97
N PHE A 369 8.60 12.91 1.60
CA PHE A 369 8.45 12.86 3.05
C PHE A 369 9.79 12.92 3.80
N VAL A 370 10.90 12.55 3.16
CA VAL A 370 12.25 12.74 3.74
C VAL A 370 12.58 14.23 3.83
N TYR A 371 12.24 14.99 2.78
CA TYR A 371 12.45 16.43 2.78
C TYR A 371 11.36 17.23 3.50
N ARG A 372 10.14 16.69 3.59
CA ARG A 372 9.03 17.28 4.34
C ARG A 372 8.46 16.27 5.34
N PRO A 373 9.10 16.09 6.50
CA PRO A 373 8.64 15.18 7.55
C PRO A 373 7.20 15.46 8.05
N ALA A 374 6.66 16.65 7.79
CA ALA A 374 5.26 16.98 8.02
C ALA A 374 4.29 16.00 7.33
N LEU A 375 4.65 15.44 6.16
CA LEU A 375 3.87 14.39 5.50
C LEU A 375 3.79 13.10 6.31
N LEU A 376 4.75 12.87 7.21
CA LEU A 376 4.76 11.75 8.16
C LEU A 376 4.16 12.14 9.51
N LEU A 377 3.58 13.34 9.64
CA LEU A 377 3.15 13.89 10.93
C LEU A 377 4.31 13.92 11.93
N LEU A 378 5.52 14.25 11.48
CA LEU A 378 6.71 14.38 12.31
C LEU A 378 7.22 15.82 12.30
N VAL A 379 7.69 16.30 13.45
CA VAL A 379 8.34 17.61 13.60
C VAL A 379 9.69 17.59 12.88
N PRO A 380 10.05 18.58 12.04
CA PRO A 380 11.36 18.64 11.38
C PRO A 380 12.55 18.47 12.34
N ARG A 381 13.62 17.82 11.87
CA ARG A 381 14.80 17.57 12.71
C ARG A 381 15.70 18.79 12.71
N ASP A 382 15.88 19.43 13.86
CA ASP A 382 16.83 20.54 13.99
C ASP A 382 18.26 19.99 14.10
N MET A 383 19.09 20.30 13.11
CA MET A 383 20.48 19.85 13.04
C MET A 383 21.48 20.84 13.64
N THR A 384 21.04 22.03 14.05
CA THR A 384 21.95 23.06 14.57
C THR A 384 22.58 22.67 15.91
N ASN A 385 21.92 21.77 16.66
CA ASN A 385 22.43 21.29 17.95
C ASN A 385 22.23 19.77 18.09
N ARG A 386 23.31 19.00 18.26
CA ARG A 386 23.24 17.52 18.38
C ARG A 386 22.36 17.05 19.54
N GLY A 387 22.24 17.85 20.60
CA GLY A 387 21.33 17.58 21.72
C GLY A 387 19.85 17.70 21.34
N THR A 388 19.47 18.72 20.56
CA THR A 388 18.09 18.91 20.10
C THR A 388 17.72 17.90 19.02
N ALA A 389 18.67 17.51 18.15
CA ALA A 389 18.47 16.51 17.11
C ALA A 389 18.07 15.11 17.63
N ARG A 390 18.46 14.76 18.87
CA ARG A 390 18.03 13.52 19.54
C ARG A 390 16.70 13.71 20.27
N ALA A 391 16.45 14.91 20.82
CA ALA A 391 15.19 15.24 21.49
C ALA A 391 14.00 15.39 20.53
N THR A 392 14.23 15.79 19.27
CA THR A 392 13.19 15.89 18.23
C THR A 392 13.03 14.60 17.41
N ALA A 393 13.83 13.56 17.69
CA ALA A 393 13.78 12.31 16.93
C ALA A 393 12.41 11.63 17.11
N ASN A 394 11.72 11.36 16.00
CA ASN A 394 10.41 10.71 15.94
C ASN A 394 9.30 11.45 16.72
N LYS A 395 9.48 12.75 17.02
CA LYS A 395 8.46 13.53 17.73
C LYS A 395 7.29 13.80 16.78
N SER A 396 6.09 13.40 17.19
CA SER A 396 4.86 13.66 16.43
C SER A 396 4.60 15.16 16.31
N LEU A 397 4.16 15.58 15.13
CA LEU A 397 3.76 16.94 14.81
C LEU A 397 2.58 17.37 15.70
N ASP A 398 2.69 18.54 16.30
CA ASP A 398 1.60 19.11 17.09
C ASP A 398 0.61 19.79 16.16
N LEU A 399 -0.60 19.22 16.06
CA LEU A 399 -1.66 19.74 15.19
C LEU A 399 -2.39 20.94 15.81
N THR A 400 -2.08 21.31 17.05
CA THR A 400 -2.65 22.50 17.69
C THR A 400 -1.90 23.78 17.31
N ASP A 401 -0.66 23.65 16.82
CA ASP A 401 0.14 24.77 16.34
C ASP A 401 -0.23 25.15 14.90
N VAL A 402 -0.55 26.42 14.69
CA VAL A 402 -0.97 26.97 13.40
C VAL A 402 0.15 26.82 12.36
N ASN A 403 1.41 26.99 12.74
CA ASN A 403 2.54 26.89 11.80
C ASN A 403 2.70 25.46 11.26
N SER A 404 2.56 24.48 12.16
CA SER A 404 2.61 23.06 11.81
C SER A 404 1.46 22.67 10.87
N LEU A 405 0.27 23.23 11.07
CA LEU A 405 -0.88 23.03 10.18
C LEU A 405 -0.65 23.66 8.80
N ILE A 406 -0.04 24.84 8.73
CA ILE A 406 0.30 25.50 7.46
C ILE A 406 1.31 24.63 6.69
N ASP A 407 2.38 24.17 7.33
CA ASP A 407 3.39 23.33 6.70
C ASP A 407 2.82 22.02 6.17
N LEU A 408 1.96 21.36 6.95
CA LEU A 408 1.24 20.17 6.54
C LEU A 408 0.32 20.46 5.35
N SER A 409 -0.42 21.56 5.39
CA SER A 409 -1.35 21.96 4.32
C SER A 409 -0.62 22.24 3.02
N ILE A 410 0.52 22.94 3.08
CA ILE A 410 1.37 23.21 1.91
C ILE A 410 1.92 21.88 1.37
N ALA A 411 2.46 21.02 2.23
CA ALA A 411 3.04 19.74 1.79
C ALA A 411 2.00 18.81 1.14
N CYS A 412 0.80 18.72 1.72
CA CYS A 412 -0.32 17.98 1.13
C CYS A 412 -0.79 18.63 -0.17
N GLY A 413 -0.90 19.95 -0.22
CA GLY A 413 -1.30 20.69 -1.41
C GLY A 413 -0.35 20.48 -2.59
N THR A 414 0.96 20.64 -2.38
CA THR A 414 1.96 20.41 -3.43
C THR A 414 1.99 18.95 -3.87
N ALA A 415 1.86 18.00 -2.94
CA ALA A 415 1.75 16.58 -3.26
C ALA A 415 0.52 16.27 -4.12
N LEU A 416 -0.66 16.79 -3.76
CA LEU A 416 -1.89 16.56 -4.51
C LEU A 416 -1.80 17.13 -5.94
N LEU A 417 -1.27 18.35 -6.09
CA LEU A 417 -1.05 18.97 -7.40
C LEU A 417 -0.03 18.19 -8.24
N GLY A 418 1.09 17.81 -7.63
CA GLY A 418 2.13 17.01 -8.29
C GLY A 418 1.61 15.65 -8.73
N ILE A 419 0.84 14.96 -7.89
CA ILE A 419 0.18 13.68 -8.19
C ILE A 419 -0.82 13.84 -9.32
N TYR A 420 -1.64 14.89 -9.30
CA TYR A 420 -2.59 15.16 -10.38
C TYR A 420 -1.86 15.36 -11.72
N ALA A 421 -0.82 16.19 -11.73
CA ALA A 421 -0.01 16.46 -12.91
C ALA A 421 0.65 15.19 -13.46
N LEU A 422 1.27 14.40 -12.57
CA LEU A 422 1.91 13.13 -12.91
C LEU A 422 0.89 12.12 -13.44
N ALA A 423 -0.27 12.00 -12.79
CA ALA A 423 -1.31 11.08 -13.19
C ALA A 423 -1.88 11.42 -14.57
N ALA A 424 -2.17 12.71 -14.80
CA ALA A 424 -2.63 13.22 -16.09
C ALA A 424 -1.59 12.96 -17.20
N ALA A 425 -0.31 13.21 -16.92
CA ALA A 425 0.76 12.97 -17.88
C ALA A 425 0.94 11.49 -18.25
N ILE A 426 0.93 10.59 -17.25
CA ILE A 426 1.08 9.14 -17.46
C ILE A 426 -0.11 8.59 -18.24
N ALA A 427 -1.35 8.93 -17.84
CA ALA A 427 -2.56 8.50 -18.52
C ALA A 427 -2.69 9.13 -19.92
N GLY A 428 -2.17 10.35 -20.10
CA GLY A 428 -2.27 11.13 -21.34
C GLY A 428 -3.68 11.68 -21.58
N PHE A 429 -4.44 11.86 -20.50
CA PHE A 429 -5.84 12.28 -20.58
C PHE A 429 -6.23 13.08 -19.33
N MET A 430 -7.06 14.10 -19.50
CA MET A 430 -7.75 14.81 -18.41
C MET A 430 -9.25 14.90 -18.72
N ARG A 431 -9.67 15.95 -19.43
CA ARG A 431 -11.01 16.09 -20.01
C ARG A 431 -11.08 15.65 -21.47
N ALA A 432 -9.94 15.73 -22.14
CA ALA A 432 -9.69 15.28 -23.51
C ALA A 432 -8.27 14.69 -23.58
N ARG A 433 -7.88 14.17 -24.75
CA ARG A 433 -6.54 13.64 -24.99
C ARG A 433 -5.51 14.77 -24.87
N LEU A 434 -4.38 14.49 -24.23
CA LEU A 434 -3.29 15.45 -24.07
C LEU A 434 -2.28 15.33 -25.21
N SER A 435 -1.84 16.46 -25.77
CA SER A 435 -0.72 16.50 -26.70
C SER A 435 0.59 16.08 -26.02
N MET A 436 1.57 15.59 -26.78
CA MET A 436 2.87 15.18 -26.21
C MET A 436 3.57 16.34 -25.49
N LEU A 437 3.48 17.57 -26.02
CA LEU A 437 4.02 18.76 -25.37
C LEU A 437 3.39 18.99 -24.00
N LEU A 438 2.06 18.95 -23.90
CA LEU A 438 1.36 19.17 -22.64
C LEU A 438 1.65 18.06 -21.62
N ARG A 439 1.84 16.82 -22.09
CA ARG A 439 2.27 15.71 -21.23
C ARG A 439 3.67 15.95 -20.66
N THR A 440 4.61 16.39 -21.49
CA THR A 440 5.97 16.72 -21.03
C THR A 440 5.96 17.88 -20.04
N ILE A 441 5.19 18.94 -20.30
CA ILE A 441 5.02 20.07 -19.37
C ILE A 441 4.46 19.58 -18.03
N LEU A 442 3.46 18.69 -18.03
CA LEU A 442 2.89 18.13 -16.81
C LEU A 442 3.86 17.20 -16.07
N LEU A 443 4.74 16.47 -16.78
CA LEU A 443 5.82 15.71 -16.15
C LEU A 443 6.84 16.62 -15.47
N ILE A 444 7.25 17.70 -16.14
CA ILE A 444 8.17 18.70 -15.57
C ILE A 444 7.51 19.39 -14.37
N THR A 445 6.23 19.75 -14.49
CA THR A 445 5.43 20.33 -13.42
C THR A 445 5.38 19.41 -12.20
N ALA A 446 5.12 18.12 -12.42
CA ALA A 446 5.16 17.13 -11.35
C ALA A 446 6.55 17.06 -10.71
N ALA A 447 7.62 16.96 -11.50
CA ALA A 447 8.98 16.93 -10.96
C ALA A 447 9.29 18.18 -10.12
N LEU A 448 8.93 19.38 -10.58
CA LEU A 448 9.16 20.63 -9.86
C LEU A 448 8.37 20.72 -8.54
N LEU A 449 7.09 20.32 -8.55
CA LEU A 449 6.23 20.33 -7.36
C LEU A 449 6.62 19.27 -6.31
N LEU A 450 7.35 18.24 -6.73
CA LEU A 450 7.79 17.15 -5.88
C LEU A 450 9.19 17.41 -5.28
N VAL A 451 9.95 18.38 -5.83
CA VAL A 451 11.21 18.84 -5.25
C VAL A 451 10.91 19.81 -4.09
N PRO A 452 11.58 19.68 -2.94
CA PRO A 452 11.26 20.42 -1.71
C PRO A 452 11.75 21.88 -1.70
N ASP A 453 11.77 22.56 -2.85
CA ASP A 453 12.17 23.95 -2.94
C ASP A 453 10.93 24.85 -3.13
N ILE A 454 10.79 25.88 -2.30
CA ILE A 454 9.62 26.76 -2.34
C ILE A 454 9.52 27.48 -3.68
N THR A 455 10.66 27.92 -4.23
CA THR A 455 10.73 28.62 -5.51
C THR A 455 10.31 27.69 -6.65
N LEU A 456 10.85 26.47 -6.69
CA LEU A 456 10.48 25.46 -7.67
C LEU A 456 9.01 25.04 -7.54
N ASN A 457 8.47 24.99 -6.32
CA ASN A 457 7.05 24.72 -6.09
C ASN A 457 6.15 25.83 -6.61
N ILE A 458 6.54 27.10 -6.46
CA ILE A 458 5.81 28.24 -7.03
C ILE A 458 5.85 28.17 -8.55
N VAL A 459 7.03 27.96 -9.14
CA VAL A 459 7.19 27.81 -10.59
C VAL A 459 6.37 26.63 -11.12
N GLY A 460 6.44 25.48 -10.44
CA GLY A 460 5.65 24.30 -10.76
C GLY A 460 4.15 24.57 -10.65
N GLY A 461 3.70 25.29 -9.62
CA GLY A 461 2.30 25.69 -9.46
C GLY A 461 1.80 26.59 -10.58
N LEU A 462 2.61 27.58 -11.00
CA LEU A 462 2.28 28.45 -12.13
C LEU A 462 2.22 27.67 -13.45
N LEU A 463 3.19 26.78 -13.69
CA LEU A 463 3.19 25.88 -14.84
C LEU A 463 1.95 24.97 -14.86
N PHE A 464 1.55 24.44 -13.69
CA PHE A 464 0.35 23.63 -13.56
C PHE A 464 -0.91 24.40 -13.95
N VAL A 465 -1.09 25.60 -13.39
CA VAL A 465 -2.25 26.45 -13.69
C VAL A 465 -2.27 26.83 -15.17
N GLY A 466 -1.12 27.20 -15.75
CA GLY A 466 -0.97 27.49 -17.17
C GLY A 466 -1.33 26.29 -18.06
N ALA A 467 -0.83 25.10 -17.73
CA ALA A 467 -1.11 23.87 -18.47
C ALA A 467 -2.60 23.49 -18.42
N VAL A 468 -3.24 23.60 -17.26
CA VAL A 468 -4.68 23.31 -17.10
C VAL A 468 -5.55 24.35 -17.79
N ALA A 469 -5.19 25.63 -17.72
CA ALA A 469 -5.90 26.71 -18.41
C ALA A 469 -5.81 26.54 -19.93
N TYR A 470 -4.61 26.30 -20.46
CA TYR A 470 -4.39 25.99 -21.87
C TYR A 470 -5.24 24.79 -22.32
N HIS A 471 -5.22 23.70 -21.55
CA HIS A 471 -6.02 22.51 -21.85
C HIS A 471 -7.53 22.81 -21.89
N LYS A 472 -8.05 23.60 -20.93
CA LYS A 472 -9.47 23.98 -20.92
C LYS A 472 -9.85 24.80 -22.15
N VAL A 473 -9.01 25.73 -22.58
CA VAL A 473 -9.26 26.57 -23.76
C VAL A 473 -9.25 25.74 -25.05
N THR A 474 -8.27 24.85 -25.22
CA THR A 474 -8.18 23.99 -26.41
C THR A 474 -9.39 23.07 -26.55
N VAL A 475 -9.82 22.43 -25.44
CA VAL A 475 -11.02 21.58 -25.44
C VAL A 475 -12.30 22.39 -25.69
N GLY A 476 -12.37 23.62 -25.18
CA GLY A 476 -13.50 24.51 -25.42
C GLY A 476 -13.64 24.88 -26.90
N LYS A 477 -12.51 25.12 -27.59
CA LYS A 477 -12.49 25.41 -29.03
C LYS A 477 -12.88 24.20 -29.88
N GLU A 478 -12.38 23.01 -29.56
CA GLU A 478 -12.73 21.77 -30.27
C GLU A 478 -14.23 21.45 -30.17
N ARG A 479 -14.81 21.60 -28.96
CA ARG A 479 -16.25 21.41 -28.77
C ARG A 479 -17.09 22.46 -29.50
N ALA A 480 -16.66 23.72 -29.50
CA ALA A 480 -17.36 24.79 -30.20
C ALA A 480 -17.36 24.58 -31.72
N SER A 481 -16.26 24.07 -32.29
CA SER A 481 -16.21 23.70 -33.71
C SER A 481 -17.04 22.47 -34.07
N GLU A 482 -17.16 21.48 -33.17
CA GLU A 482 -18.05 20.33 -33.39
C GLU A 482 -19.52 20.76 -33.43
N THR A 483 -19.98 21.62 -32.51
CA THR A 483 -21.34 22.16 -32.54
C THR A 483 -21.64 23.02 -33.77
N ALA A 484 -20.65 23.81 -34.25
CA ALA A 484 -20.83 24.63 -35.46
C ALA A 484 -20.90 23.79 -36.75
N ASN A 485 -20.26 22.62 -36.79
CA ASN A 485 -20.33 21.69 -37.91
C ASN A 485 -21.61 20.84 -37.92
N ASP A 486 -22.19 20.52 -36.75
CA ASP A 486 -23.50 19.87 -36.70
C ASP A 486 -24.63 20.83 -37.15
N GLU A 487 -24.57 22.12 -36.76
CA GLU A 487 -25.55 23.13 -37.19
C GLU A 487 -25.48 23.44 -38.70
N THR A 488 -24.29 23.34 -39.32
CA THR A 488 -24.14 23.52 -40.78
C THR A 488 -24.37 22.23 -41.58
N GLY A 489 -24.30 21.07 -40.93
CA GLY A 489 -24.62 19.77 -41.54
C GLY A 489 -26.13 19.50 -41.67
N GLU A 490 -26.96 20.05 -40.78
CA GLU A 490 -28.43 20.01 -40.89
C GLU A 490 -28.98 20.96 -41.97
N GLU A 491 -28.27 22.04 -42.32
CA GLU A 491 -28.64 22.92 -43.43
C GLU A 491 -28.23 22.39 -44.82
N GLY A 492 -27.39 21.34 -44.88
CA GLY A 492 -26.83 20.80 -46.14
C GLY A 492 -27.54 19.59 -46.73
N THR A 493 -28.57 19.04 -46.07
CA THR A 493 -29.31 17.84 -46.53
C THR A 493 -30.80 18.08 -46.76
N SER A 494 -31.27 19.33 -46.71
CA SER A 494 -32.68 19.70 -46.94
C SER A 494 -32.94 20.41 -48.28
N GLY A 495 -31.99 20.34 -49.23
CA GLY A 495 -31.99 21.23 -50.40
C GLY A 495 -32.01 20.61 -51.79
N GLU A 496 -32.11 19.28 -51.98
CA GLU A 496 -31.92 18.71 -53.33
C GLU A 496 -32.82 17.54 -53.77
N ASP A 497 -33.90 17.18 -53.05
CA ASP A 497 -34.76 16.04 -53.44
C ASP A 497 -36.27 16.33 -53.61
N ASP A 498 -36.74 17.59 -53.67
CA ASP A 498 -38.18 17.91 -53.75
C ASP A 498 -38.59 18.74 -55.02
N GLU A 499 -38.05 18.43 -56.20
CA GLU A 499 -38.62 18.92 -57.47
C GLU A 499 -38.65 17.83 -58.56
N ALA A 500 -39.51 16.83 -58.36
CA ALA A 500 -40.22 16.14 -59.45
C ALA A 500 -41.23 15.15 -58.84
N ASP A 501 -42.53 15.45 -58.97
CA ASP A 501 -43.67 14.52 -59.05
C ASP A 501 -44.88 14.97 -58.22
N GLU A 502 -45.51 16.09 -58.61
CA GLU A 502 -46.94 16.31 -58.37
C GLU A 502 -47.56 17.06 -59.56
N GLU A 503 -47.88 16.32 -60.62
CA GLU A 503 -48.88 16.77 -61.60
C GLU A 503 -49.60 15.55 -62.21
N ASN A 504 -50.70 15.14 -61.56
CA ASN A 504 -51.96 14.67 -62.14
C ASN A 504 -52.63 13.68 -61.20
N ASP A 505 -53.71 14.12 -60.56
CA ASP A 505 -54.92 13.31 -60.43
C ASP A 505 -56.07 14.21 -60.00
N ASP A 506 -56.83 14.69 -60.99
CA ASP A 506 -58.23 15.06 -60.83
C ASP A 506 -58.90 14.97 -62.21
N GLU A 507 -59.49 13.82 -62.55
CA GLU A 507 -60.72 13.78 -63.35
C GLU A 507 -61.46 12.42 -63.24
N ALA A 508 -62.58 12.51 -62.52
CA ALA A 508 -63.86 11.80 -62.58
C ALA A 508 -64.13 10.65 -63.60
N SER A 509 -65.01 9.72 -63.17
CA SER A 509 -66.02 8.94 -63.95
C SER A 509 -65.53 8.08 -65.11
N ASP A 510 -65.79 6.77 -65.20
CA ASP A 510 -67.05 6.02 -65.10
C ASP A 510 -66.73 4.52 -64.94
#